data_AF-A0A6G1X0A8-F1
#
_entry.id   AF-A0A6G1X0A8-F1
#
_cell.length_a   1.000
_cell.length_b   1.000
_cell.length_c   1.000
_cell.angle_alpha   90.00
_cell.angle_beta   90.00
_cell.angle_gamma   90.00
#
_symmetry.space_group_name_H-M   'P 1'
#
loop_
_entity.id
_entity.type
_entity.pdbx_description
1 polymer ?
#
loop_
_entity_poly.entity_id
_entity_poly.type
_entity_poly.pdbx_seq_one_letter_code
_entity_poly.pdbx_strand_id
1 'polypeptide(L)' 'MARVAEDTAVPRNIRRAASEAKNALLKKEGDSVLKASSATMILDEISNDPNMPIHTRTTIWSALSILETIRE' A
#
# COMPACT_ATOMS: atom_id res chain seq x y z
N MET A 1 6.44 -2.35 1.21
CA MET A 1 5.89 -2.34 -0.17
C MET A 1 6.62 -3.26 -1.13
N ALA A 2 7.94 -3.10 -1.36
CA ALA A 2 8.67 -3.90 -2.37
C ALA A 2 8.52 -5.42 -2.18
N ARG A 3 8.60 -5.90 -0.93
CA ARG A 3 8.43 -7.33 -0.61
C ARG A 3 7.07 -7.90 -1.01
N VAL A 4 5.98 -7.14 -0.88
CA VAL A 4 4.62 -7.59 -1.25
C VAL A 4 4.44 -7.55 -2.77
N ALA A 5 5.01 -6.55 -3.43
CA ALA A 5 4.92 -6.41 -4.90
C ALA A 5 5.61 -7.55 -5.65
N GLU A 6 6.66 -8.13 -5.06
CA GLU A 6 7.51 -9.17 -5.68
C GLU A 6 7.15 -10.60 -5.22
N ASP A 7 6.27 -10.75 -4.23
CA ASP A 7 5.93 -12.05 -3.65
C ASP A 7 4.94 -12.83 -4.53
N THR A 8 5.40 -13.88 -5.20
CA THR A 8 4.56 -14.71 -6.09
C THR A 8 3.42 -15.43 -5.38
N ALA A 9 3.47 -15.60 -4.06
CA ALA A 9 2.40 -16.22 -3.25
C ALA A 9 1.21 -15.26 -3.00
N VAL A 10 1.37 -13.96 -3.28
CA VAL A 10 0.33 -12.95 -3.11
C VAL A 10 -0.49 -12.79 -4.40
N PRO A 11 -1.83 -12.74 -4.36
CA PRO A 11 -2.67 -12.51 -5.53
C PRO A 11 -2.26 -11.29 -6.38
N ARG A 12 -2.37 -11.40 -7.71
CA ARG A 12 -1.88 -10.39 -8.68
C ARG A 12 -2.46 -8.99 -8.44
N ASN A 13 -3.73 -8.89 -8.06
CA ASN A 13 -4.40 -7.63 -7.77
C ASN A 13 -3.77 -6.93 -6.56
N ILE A 14 -3.46 -7.66 -5.48
CA ILE A 14 -2.82 -7.14 -4.28
C ILE A 14 -1.39 -6.66 -4.57
N ARG A 15 -0.61 -7.44 -5.33
CA ARG A 15 0.75 -7.03 -5.75
C ARG A 15 0.73 -5.76 -6.59
N ARG A 16 -0.25 -5.66 -7.49
CA ARG A 16 -0.44 -4.49 -8.35
C ARG A 16 -0.76 -3.25 -7.50
N ALA A 17 -1.72 -3.34 -6.59
CA ALA A 17 -2.06 -2.24 -5.68
C ALA A 17 -0.88 -1.82 -4.80
N ALA A 18 -0.13 -2.77 -4.24
CA ALA A 18 1.09 -2.46 -3.48
C ALA A 18 2.15 -1.72 -4.34
N SER A 19 2.24 -2.05 -5.62
CA SER A 19 3.12 -1.35 -6.57
C SER A 19 2.60 0.05 -6.91
N GLU A 20 1.29 0.19 -7.09
CA GLU A 20 0.64 1.49 -7.35
C GLU A 20 0.79 2.43 -6.14
N ALA A 21 0.57 1.94 -4.92
CA ALA A 21 0.79 2.69 -3.68
C ALA A 21 2.25 3.14 -3.55
N LYS A 22 3.22 2.25 -3.84
CA LYS A 22 4.64 2.60 -3.89
C LYS A 22 4.92 3.71 -4.92
N ASN A 23 4.35 3.59 -6.12
CA ASN A 23 4.53 4.60 -7.17
C ASN A 23 3.91 5.94 -6.78
N ALA A 24 2.77 5.94 -6.09
CA ALA A 24 2.15 7.16 -5.56
C ALA A 24 3.08 7.91 -4.59
N LEU A 25 3.78 7.18 -3.72
CA LEU A 25 4.78 7.75 -2.80
C LEU A 25 6.03 8.26 -3.51
N LEU A 26 6.43 7.62 -4.61
CA LEU A 26 7.64 7.96 -5.37
C LEU A 26 7.41 9.05 -6.43
N LYS A 27 6.19 9.57 -6.60
CA LYS A 27 5.94 10.68 -7.52
C LYS A 27 6.85 11.87 -7.19
N LYS A 28 7.49 12.44 -8.21
CA LYS A 28 8.40 13.59 -8.06
C LYS A 28 7.65 14.86 -7.61
N GLU A 29 6.41 15.00 -8.05
CA GLU A 29 5.56 16.17 -7.78
C GLU A 29 4.51 15.85 -6.71
N GLY A 30 4.08 16.88 -5.98
CA GLY A 30 3.09 16.80 -4.91
C GLY A 30 3.70 16.85 -3.50
N ASP A 31 2.91 17.35 -2.56
CA ASP A 31 3.24 17.37 -1.13
C ASP A 31 3.22 15.95 -0.54
N SER A 32 4.05 15.72 0.48
CA SER A 32 4.14 14.46 1.22
C SER A 32 2.78 13.99 1.73
N VAL A 33 1.93 14.92 2.20
CA VAL A 33 0.57 14.64 2.67
C VAL A 33 -0.33 14.11 1.54
N LEU A 34 -0.27 14.72 0.35
CA LEU A 34 -1.04 14.27 -0.82
C LEU A 34 -0.58 12.90 -1.33
N LYS A 35 0.73 12.65 -1.31
CA LYS A 35 1.32 11.35 -1.67
C LYS A 35 0.91 10.26 -0.68
N ALA A 36 1.00 10.55 0.61
CA ALA A 36 0.56 9.65 1.67
C ALA A 36 -0.94 9.34 1.54
N SER A 37 -1.77 10.36 1.34
CA SER A 37 -3.22 10.19 1.15
C SER A 37 -3.56 9.30 -0.04
N SER A 38 -2.88 9.50 -1.17
CA SER A 38 -3.08 8.67 -2.37
C SER A 38 -2.68 7.21 -2.12
N ALA A 39 -1.56 6.98 -1.43
CA ALA A 39 -1.11 5.64 -1.10
C ALA A 39 -2.05 4.95 -0.09
N THR A 40 -2.54 5.67 0.92
CA THR A 40 -3.50 5.17 1.90
C THR A 40 -4.79 4.71 1.21
N MET A 41 -5.35 5.50 0.29
CA MET A 41 -6.57 5.10 -0.44
C MET A 41 -6.39 3.76 -1.18
N ILE A 42 -5.28 3.59 -1.90
CA ILE A 42 -5.00 2.36 -2.65
C ILE A 42 -4.87 1.15 -1.73
N LEU A 43 -4.20 1.31 -0.59
CA LEU A 43 -3.96 0.24 0.36
C LEU A 43 -5.21 -0.12 1.17
N ASP A 44 -6.05 0.85 1.47
CA ASP A 44 -7.31 0.64 2.18
C ASP A 44 -8.29 -0.17 1.33
N GLU A 45 -8.36 0.11 0.03
CA GLU A 45 -9.18 -0.65 -0.91
C GLU A 45 -8.81 -2.15 -0.90
N ILE A 46 -7.53 -2.48 -0.99
CA ILE A 46 -7.09 -3.88 -0.96
C ILE A 46 -7.10 -4.50 0.44
N SER A 47 -7.10 -3.71 1.52
CA SER A 47 -7.11 -4.24 2.89
C SER A 47 -8.35 -5.09 3.18
N ASN A 48 -9.44 -4.85 2.45
CA ASN A 48 -10.70 -5.57 2.54
C ASN A 48 -10.78 -6.80 1.62
N ASP A 49 -9.72 -7.12 0.87
CA ASP A 49 -9.71 -8.28 -0.03
C ASP A 49 -9.76 -9.60 0.77
N PRO A 50 -10.74 -10.50 0.49
CA PRO A 50 -10.88 -11.77 1.20
C PRO A 50 -9.78 -12.77 0.85
N ASN A 51 -9.12 -12.64 -0.30
CA ASN A 51 -8.04 -13.51 -0.75
C ASN A 51 -6.66 -13.04 -0.26
N MET A 52 -6.59 -11.97 0.53
CA MET A 52 -5.32 -11.45 1.04
C MET A 52 -4.69 -12.39 2.09
N PRO A 53 -3.44 -12.86 1.85
CA PRO A 53 -2.72 -13.67 2.84
C PRO A 53 -2.47 -12.90 4.14
N ILE A 54 -2.45 -13.61 5.27
CA ILE A 54 -2.30 -13.02 6.61
C ILE A 54 -1.02 -12.18 6.73
N HIS A 55 0.13 -12.71 6.28
CA HIS A 55 1.41 -12.00 6.34
C HIS A 55 1.38 -10.70 5.51
N THR A 56 0.67 -10.73 4.37
CA THR A 56 0.45 -9.54 3.53
C THR A 56 -0.41 -8.53 4.27
N ARG A 57 -1.52 -8.97 4.88
CA ARG A 57 -2.43 -8.13 5.66
C ARG A 57 -1.71 -7.39 6.78
N THR A 58 -0.87 -8.08 7.56
CA THR A 58 -0.05 -7.44 8.61
C THR A 58 0.89 -6.39 8.03
N THR A 59 1.50 -6.66 6.88
CA THR A 59 2.39 -5.70 6.20
C THR A 59 1.64 -4.46 5.70
N ILE A 60 0.45 -4.65 5.14
CA ILE A 60 -0.41 -3.55 4.68
C ILE A 60 -0.87 -2.69 5.86
N TRP A 61 -1.31 -3.32 6.96
CA TRP A 61 -1.68 -2.62 8.19
C TRP A 61 -0.54 -1.78 8.76
N SER A 62 0.67 -2.34 8.84
CA SER A 62 1.84 -1.59 9.29
C SER A 62 2.15 -0.40 8.37
N ALA A 63 1.99 -0.56 7.05
CA ALA A 63 2.18 0.52 6.11
C ALA A 63 1.11 1.62 6.24
N LEU A 64 -0.16 1.25 6.40
CA LEU A 64 -1.26 2.19 6.63
C LEU A 64 -1.02 3.03 7.88
N SER A 65 -0.67 2.39 9.00
CA SER A 65 -0.35 3.08 10.26
C SER A 65 0.78 4.11 10.08
N ILE A 66 1.84 3.78 9.35
CA ILE A 66 2.93 4.74 9.07
C ILE A 66 2.42 5.90 8.20
N LEU A 67 1.65 5.61 7.14
CA LEU A 67 1.14 6.64 6.24
C LEU A 67 0.17 7.61 6.94
N GLU A 68 -0.60 7.12 7.90
CA GLU A 68 -1.48 7.95 8.73
C GLU A 68 -0.68 8.97 9.56
N THR A 69 0.49 8.58 10.11
CA THR A 69 1.35 9.53 10.86
C THR A 69 1.96 10.64 10.02
N ILE A 70 1.97 10.50 8.69
CA ILE A 70 2.48 11.54 7.76
C ILE A 70 1.34 12.49 7.33
N ARG A 71 0.09 12.04 7.44
CA ARG A 71 -1.09 12.82 7.07
C ARG A 71 -1.54 13.77 8.18
N GLU A 72 -1.31 13.40 9.44
CA GLU A 72 -1.51 14.24 10.62
C GLU A 72 -0.34 15.20 10.85
#